data_AF-A0ABD3R874-F1
#
_entry.id   AF-A0ABD3R874-F1
#
_cell.length_a   1.000
_cell.length_b   1.000
_cell.length_c   1.000
_cell.angle_alpha   90.00
_cell.angle_beta   90.00
_cell.angle_gamma   90.00
#
_symmetry.space_group_name_H-M   'P 1'
#
loop_
_entity.id
_entity.type
_entity.pdbx_description
1 polymer ?
#
loop_
_entity_poly.entity_id
_entity_poly.type
_entity_poly.pdbx_seq_one_letter_code
_entity_poly.pdbx_strand_id
1 'polypeptide(L)'
;MEILNVRVDGDGERRKQAYIMLYGIINKYDPNLLGEVQLVSQFLDTFLHPEEVVDSTRLIVQVAVVITALHLLLLGVAKGRGSSSKKNGAVGSADEEKEKTSIAAWKDSHQLTNLIVNLILGCIGTYFQIFHVPRYASTTEKIVGYEHMKFFAIAQLGYQLWALPIGIFFIREPREMIVHHVAVMCVAQFGAFYHCGFRYFHPFFFGVVELSSVPLSIMNSFKNNDNLIRTHPLIYRAVRWVFGVTFLLVRVIFWTPMYWNFFAIGMVILSESKLGIIRQVLFTGFFFAGAILTMLQYYWAGKIISGLANGPKMKEQ
;
A
#
# COMPACT_ATOMS: atom_id res chain seq x y z
N MET A 1 46.10 -1.58 14.10
CA MET A 1 45.01 -0.59 14.25
C MET A 1 45.65 0.77 14.46
N GLU A 2 46.04 1.40 13.36
CA GLU A 2 46.54 2.77 13.36
C GLU A 2 45.36 3.64 12.95
N ILE A 3 44.75 4.30 13.94
CA ILE A 3 43.59 5.16 13.72
C ILE A 3 44.13 6.47 13.14
N LEU A 4 43.83 6.70 11.86
CA LEU A 4 44.02 7.97 11.18
C LEU A 4 43.35 9.09 11.99
N ASN A 5 44.17 10.02 12.48
CA ASN A 5 43.75 11.30 13.05
C ASN A 5 43.19 12.19 11.93
N VAL A 6 41.98 11.90 11.48
CA VAL A 6 41.21 12.81 10.61
C VAL A 6 40.51 13.80 11.52
N ARG A 7 40.77 15.10 11.29
CA ARG A 7 40.13 16.21 11.99
C ARG A 7 38.64 16.21 11.63
N VAL A 8 37.83 15.60 12.49
CA VAL A 8 36.37 15.55 12.33
C VAL A 8 35.81 16.93 12.63
N ASP A 9 35.26 17.57 11.61
CA ASP A 9 34.47 18.80 11.71
C ASP A 9 33.22 18.59 12.59
N GLY A 10 32.64 19.67 13.12
CA GLY A 10 31.54 19.59 14.09
C GLY A 10 30.27 18.86 13.61
N ASP A 11 30.14 18.64 12.30
CA ASP A 11 29.10 17.80 11.70
C ASP A 11 29.39 16.30 11.90
N GLY A 12 30.66 15.89 11.84
CA GLY A 12 31.05 14.50 12.01
C GLY A 12 30.85 13.97 13.45
N GLU A 13 31.01 14.80 14.48
CA GLU A 13 30.69 14.37 15.85
C GLU A 13 29.17 14.20 16.10
N ARG A 14 28.32 15.02 15.45
CA ARG A 14 26.86 14.81 15.52
C ARG A 14 26.44 13.54 14.79
N ARG A 15 27.02 13.29 13.61
CA ARG A 15 26.81 12.05 12.85
C ARG A 15 27.26 10.83 13.67
N LYS A 16 28.39 10.93 14.36
CA LYS A 16 28.92 9.88 15.24
C LYS A 16 28.04 9.64 16.46
N GLN A 17 27.49 10.67 17.12
CA GLN A 17 26.55 10.49 18.23
C GLN A 17 25.21 9.88 17.80
N ALA A 18 24.63 10.35 16.70
CA ALA A 18 23.42 9.76 16.13
C ALA A 18 23.65 8.30 15.75
N TYR A 19 24.81 8.01 15.18
CA TYR A 19 25.26 6.66 14.85
C TYR A 19 25.37 5.78 16.10
N ILE A 20 26.05 6.23 17.16
CA ILE A 20 26.20 5.47 18.42
C ILE A 20 24.84 5.18 19.06
N MET A 21 23.90 6.14 19.02
CA MET A 21 22.56 5.94 19.57
C MET A 21 21.76 4.91 18.76
N LEU A 22 21.73 5.05 17.42
CA LEU A 22 21.06 4.08 16.55
C LEU A 22 21.69 2.70 16.70
N TYR A 23 23.02 2.65 16.69
CA TYR A 23 23.81 1.44 16.82
C TYR A 23 23.59 0.74 18.17
N GLY A 24 23.58 1.50 19.28
CA GLY A 24 23.32 0.95 20.61
C GLY A 24 21.92 0.34 20.74
N ILE A 25 20.92 0.95 20.11
CA ILE A 25 19.56 0.40 20.05
C ILE A 25 19.58 -0.88 19.21
N ILE A 26 20.19 -0.86 18.03
CA ILE A 26 20.11 -1.93 17.06
C ILE A 26 20.95 -3.16 17.45
N ASN A 27 22.19 -2.96 17.92
CA ASN A 27 23.09 -4.01 18.39
C ASN A 27 22.53 -4.75 19.62
N LYS A 28 21.65 -4.10 20.40
CA LYS A 28 20.92 -4.75 21.49
C LYS A 28 19.90 -5.79 20.99
N TYR A 29 19.36 -5.59 19.78
CA TYR A 29 18.35 -6.49 19.20
C TYR A 29 18.93 -7.52 18.22
N ASP A 30 20.00 -7.17 17.50
CA ASP A 30 20.68 -8.10 16.58
C ASP A 30 22.19 -7.80 16.52
N PRO A 31 23.03 -8.55 17.25
CA PRO A 31 24.47 -8.31 17.29
C PRO A 31 25.18 -8.67 15.98
N ASN A 32 24.54 -9.44 15.10
CA ASN A 32 25.12 -9.86 13.82
C ASN A 32 24.79 -8.89 12.68
N LEU A 33 23.93 -7.89 12.93
CA LEU A 33 23.38 -7.05 11.88
C LEU A 33 24.45 -6.37 11.02
N LEU A 34 25.52 -5.82 11.62
CA LEU A 34 26.55 -5.13 10.83
C LEU A 34 27.27 -6.07 9.86
N GLY A 35 27.63 -7.27 10.31
CA GLY A 35 28.26 -8.27 9.46
C GLY A 35 27.35 -8.70 8.31
N GLU A 36 26.06 -8.90 8.62
CA GLU A 36 25.04 -9.21 7.63
C GLU A 36 24.79 -8.07 6.64
N VAL A 37 24.75 -6.82 7.10
CA VAL A 37 24.53 -5.64 6.23
C VAL A 37 25.70 -5.44 5.28
N GLN A 38 26.94 -5.68 5.72
CA GLN A 38 28.10 -5.64 4.82
C GLN A 38 28.01 -6.71 3.73
N LEU A 39 27.57 -7.92 4.07
CA LEU A 39 27.31 -8.97 3.08
C LEU A 39 26.19 -8.56 2.11
N VAL A 40 25.07 -8.05 2.64
CA VAL A 40 23.92 -7.60 1.84
C VAL A 40 24.27 -6.41 0.94
N SER A 41 25.20 -5.55 1.36
CA SER A 41 25.62 -4.39 0.57
C SER A 41 26.15 -4.76 -0.82
N GLN A 42 26.71 -5.97 -0.96
CA GLN A 42 27.16 -6.52 -2.24
C GLN A 42 26.00 -6.82 -3.20
N PHE A 43 24.81 -7.13 -2.66
CA PHE A 43 23.59 -7.40 -3.43
C PHE A 43 22.77 -6.15 -3.75
N LEU A 44 23.03 -5.03 -3.07
CA LEU A 44 22.38 -3.76 -3.38
C LEU A 44 22.79 -3.21 -4.75
N ASP A 45 23.93 -3.68 -5.26
CA ASP A 45 24.47 -3.26 -6.55
C ASP A 45 23.91 -4.04 -7.75
N THR A 46 23.04 -5.02 -7.51
CA THR A 46 22.49 -5.88 -8.56
C THR A 46 21.00 -5.59 -8.75
N PHE A 47 20.67 -4.99 -9.90
CA PHE A 47 19.32 -5.14 -10.46
C PHE A 47 19.07 -6.62 -10.73
N LEU A 48 17.80 -7.02 -10.77
CA LEU A 48 17.45 -8.32 -11.34
C LEU A 48 18.06 -8.48 -12.73
N HIS A 49 18.33 -9.72 -13.14
CA HIS A 49 18.81 -9.97 -14.50
C HIS A 49 17.82 -9.38 -15.52
N PRO A 50 18.27 -8.87 -16.68
CA PRO A 50 17.38 -8.25 -17.66
C PRO A 50 16.16 -9.11 -18.04
N GLU A 51 16.34 -10.43 -18.09
CA GLU A 51 15.27 -11.40 -18.32
C GLU A 51 14.19 -11.36 -17.21
N GLU A 52 14.61 -11.34 -15.94
CA GLU A 52 13.70 -11.25 -14.80
C GLU A 52 12.98 -9.90 -14.74
N VAL A 53 13.63 -8.81 -15.17
CA VAL A 53 12.99 -7.49 -15.29
C VAL A 53 11.90 -7.51 -16.36
N VAL A 54 12.18 -8.13 -17.51
CA VAL A 54 11.20 -8.30 -18.59
C VAL A 54 10.03 -9.16 -18.12
N ASP A 55 10.29 -10.24 -17.39
CA ASP A 55 9.25 -11.11 -16.85
C ASP A 55 8.40 -10.42 -15.80
N SER A 56 9.01 -9.72 -14.83
CA SER A 56 8.29 -8.89 -13.86
C SER A 56 7.40 -7.85 -14.57
N THR A 57 7.95 -7.16 -15.58
CA THR A 57 7.20 -6.16 -16.37
C THR A 57 6.02 -6.79 -17.10
N ARG A 58 6.22 -7.95 -17.75
CA ARG A 58 5.18 -8.69 -18.44
C ARG A 58 4.05 -9.08 -17.48
N LEU A 59 4.38 -9.61 -16.32
CA LEU A 59 3.41 -10.03 -15.31
C LEU A 59 2.63 -8.83 -14.74
N ILE A 60 3.30 -7.70 -14.48
CA ILE A 60 2.66 -6.45 -14.03
C ILE A 60 1.61 -6.00 -15.06
N VAL A 61 1.96 -5.98 -16.35
CA VAL A 61 1.04 -5.60 -17.44
C VAL A 61 -0.12 -6.60 -17.54
N GLN A 62 0.16 -7.90 -17.44
CA GLN A 62 -0.89 -8.93 -17.47
C GLN A 62 -1.89 -8.76 -16.32
N VAL A 63 -1.42 -8.51 -15.09
CA VAL A 63 -2.29 -8.22 -13.94
C VAL A 63 -3.14 -6.97 -14.21
N ALA A 64 -2.55 -5.88 -14.70
CA ALA A 64 -3.30 -4.66 -15.03
C ALA A 64 -4.38 -4.90 -16.09
N VAL A 65 -4.09 -5.71 -17.13
CA VAL A 65 -5.04 -6.09 -18.17
C VAL A 65 -6.19 -6.94 -17.60
N VAL A 66 -5.89 -7.92 -16.75
CA VAL A 66 -6.91 -8.76 -16.10
C VAL A 66 -7.83 -7.92 -15.22
N ILE A 67 -7.29 -7.02 -14.41
CA ILE A 67 -8.08 -6.11 -13.57
C ILE A 67 -8.91 -5.16 -14.44
N THR A 68 -8.36 -4.66 -15.55
CA THR A 68 -9.11 -3.83 -16.50
C THR A 68 -10.27 -4.59 -17.13
N ALA A 69 -10.06 -5.84 -17.56
CA ALA A 69 -11.11 -6.68 -18.13
C ALA A 69 -12.24 -6.94 -17.11
N LEU A 70 -11.86 -7.25 -15.85
CA LEU A 70 -12.81 -7.38 -14.75
C LEU A 70 -13.62 -6.10 -14.55
N HIS A 71 -12.95 -4.94 -14.50
CA HIS A 71 -13.60 -3.64 -14.34
C HIS A 71 -14.61 -3.35 -15.45
N LEU A 72 -14.24 -3.59 -16.71
CA LEU A 72 -15.13 -3.38 -17.86
C LEU A 72 -16.36 -4.29 -17.83
N LEU A 73 -16.19 -5.54 -17.41
CA LEU A 73 -17.30 -6.48 -17.23
C LEU A 73 -18.26 -5.98 -16.13
N LEU A 74 -17.73 -5.52 -14.99
CA LEU A 74 -18.53 -4.96 -13.91
C LEU A 74 -19.21 -3.65 -14.30
N LEU A 75 -18.56 -2.82 -15.11
CA LEU A 75 -19.16 -1.60 -15.66
C LEU A 75 -20.34 -1.91 -16.59
N GLY A 76 -20.23 -2.95 -17.42
CA GLY A 76 -21.33 -3.43 -18.26
C GLY A 76 -22.55 -3.85 -17.42
N VAL A 77 -22.31 -4.61 -16.34
CA VAL A 77 -23.34 -5.02 -15.39
C VAL A 77 -23.98 -3.81 -14.69
N ALA A 78 -23.19 -2.85 -14.23
CA ALA A 78 -23.67 -1.64 -13.57
C ALA A 78 -24.55 -0.78 -14.50
N LYS A 79 -24.14 -0.60 -15.76
CA LYS A 79 -24.93 0.12 -16.77
C LYS A 79 -26.27 -0.58 -17.07
N GLY A 80 -26.27 -1.91 -17.19
CA GLY A 80 -27.49 -2.69 -17.44
C GLY A 80 -28.54 -2.55 -16.33
N ARG A 81 -28.10 -2.45 -15.07
CA ARG A 81 -29.00 -2.21 -13.92
C ARG A 81 -29.64 -0.81 -13.97
N GLY A 82 -28.86 0.22 -14.30
CA GLY A 82 -29.35 1.60 -14.40
C GLY A 82 -30.42 1.78 -15.47
N SER A 83 -30.28 1.11 -16.63
CA SER A 83 -31.27 1.18 -17.72
C SER A 83 -32.64 0.60 -17.34
N SER A 84 -32.69 -0.39 -16.42
CA SER A 84 -33.95 -0.99 -16.00
C SER A 84 -34.76 -0.08 -15.07
N SER A 85 -34.09 0.77 -14.28
CA SER A 85 -34.75 1.70 -13.36
C SER A 85 -35.41 2.89 -14.07
N LYS A 86 -34.98 3.24 -15.28
CA LYS A 86 -35.45 4.42 -16.04
C LYS A 86 -36.88 4.31 -16.58
N LYS A 87 -37.47 3.12 -16.66
CA LYS A 87 -38.82 2.93 -17.23
C LYS A 87 -39.95 3.53 -16.39
N ASN A 88 -39.70 3.96 -15.15
CA ASN A 88 -40.78 4.27 -14.19
C ASN A 88 -40.90 5.74 -13.75
N GLY A 89 -40.36 6.72 -14.49
CA GLY A 89 -40.88 8.10 -14.43
C GLY A 89 -39.94 9.22 -13.98
N ALA A 90 -38.98 9.62 -14.82
CA ALA A 90 -38.22 10.86 -14.61
C ALA A 90 -38.59 11.94 -15.65
N VAL A 91 -39.02 13.10 -15.16
CA VAL A 91 -39.34 14.34 -15.92
C VAL A 91 -38.14 15.29 -15.87
N GLY A 92 -36.97 14.82 -16.30
CA GLY A 92 -35.73 15.60 -16.37
C GLY A 92 -35.18 15.68 -17.80
N SER A 93 -34.24 16.60 -18.06
CA SER A 93 -33.54 16.63 -19.36
C SER A 93 -32.77 15.30 -19.54
N ALA A 94 -33.00 14.63 -20.67
CA ALA A 94 -32.52 13.27 -20.90
C ALA A 94 -30.98 13.15 -20.81
N ASP A 95 -30.27 14.24 -21.14
CA ASP A 95 -28.81 14.30 -21.19
C ASP A 95 -28.18 14.37 -19.79
N GLU A 96 -28.67 15.23 -18.90
CA GLU A 96 -28.15 15.32 -17.53
C GLU A 96 -28.35 14.00 -16.76
N GLU A 97 -29.50 13.36 -16.95
CA GLU A 97 -29.81 12.10 -16.29
C GLU A 97 -28.92 10.95 -16.82
N LYS A 98 -28.63 10.94 -18.13
CA LYS A 98 -27.73 9.97 -18.75
C LYS A 98 -26.30 10.13 -18.24
N GLU A 99 -25.83 11.36 -18.09
CA GLU A 99 -24.50 11.64 -17.53
C GLU A 99 -24.39 11.18 -16.07
N LYS A 100 -25.35 11.56 -15.21
CA LYS A 100 -25.39 11.14 -13.79
C LYS A 100 -25.39 9.62 -13.64
N THR A 101 -26.18 8.92 -14.45
CA THR A 101 -26.25 7.45 -14.45
C THR A 101 -24.92 6.82 -14.87
N SER A 102 -24.24 7.41 -15.87
CA SER A 102 -22.94 6.94 -16.33
C SER A 102 -21.88 7.08 -15.23
N ILE A 103 -21.81 8.23 -14.56
CA ILE A 103 -20.86 8.48 -13.48
C ILE A 103 -21.08 7.53 -12.30
N ALA A 104 -22.33 7.28 -11.93
CA ALA A 104 -22.67 6.32 -10.87
C ALA A 104 -22.19 4.91 -11.23
N ALA A 105 -22.44 4.44 -12.46
CA ALA A 105 -22.00 3.13 -12.93
C ALA A 105 -20.47 2.97 -12.90
N TRP A 106 -19.71 4.02 -13.25
CA TRP A 106 -18.25 4.05 -13.14
C TRP A 106 -17.79 3.92 -11.69
N LYS A 107 -18.39 4.68 -10.77
CA LYS A 107 -18.06 4.62 -9.34
C LYS A 107 -18.34 3.25 -8.74
N ASP A 108 -19.50 2.67 -9.06
CA ASP A 108 -19.91 1.38 -8.51
C ASP A 108 -19.00 0.25 -9.04
N SER A 109 -18.73 0.22 -10.35
CA SER A 109 -17.84 -0.77 -10.94
C SER A 109 -16.40 -0.63 -10.44
N HIS A 110 -15.90 0.60 -10.24
CA HIS A 110 -14.58 0.85 -9.66
C HIS A 110 -14.50 0.34 -8.21
N GLN A 111 -15.49 0.67 -7.37
CA GLN A 111 -15.53 0.21 -5.98
C GLN A 111 -15.60 -1.31 -5.88
N LEU A 112 -16.41 -1.96 -6.73
CA LEU A 112 -16.52 -3.41 -6.74
C LEU A 112 -15.23 -4.08 -7.24
N THR A 113 -14.55 -3.48 -8.22
CA THR A 113 -13.23 -3.97 -8.67
C THR A 113 -12.22 -3.87 -7.53
N ASN A 114 -12.13 -2.72 -6.86
CA ASN A 114 -11.26 -2.52 -5.70
C ASN A 114 -11.59 -3.51 -4.58
N LEU A 115 -12.87 -3.75 -4.29
CA LEU A 115 -13.30 -4.73 -3.30
C LEU A 115 -12.77 -6.12 -3.62
N ILE A 116 -12.95 -6.60 -4.86
CA ILE A 116 -12.53 -7.94 -5.28
C ILE A 116 -11.01 -8.08 -5.22
N VAL A 117 -10.26 -7.13 -5.80
CA VAL A 117 -8.80 -7.18 -5.85
C VAL A 117 -8.21 -7.13 -4.44
N ASN A 118 -8.66 -6.19 -3.60
CA ASN A 118 -8.17 -6.06 -2.22
C ASN A 118 -8.55 -7.25 -1.34
N LEU A 119 -9.72 -7.87 -1.57
CA LEU A 119 -10.10 -9.09 -0.88
C LEU A 119 -9.16 -10.25 -1.25
N ILE A 120 -8.87 -10.43 -2.54
CA ILE A 120 -7.95 -11.49 -3.01
C ILE A 120 -6.54 -11.28 -2.43
N LEU A 121 -5.99 -10.07 -2.57
CA LEU A 121 -4.68 -9.72 -2.02
C LEU A 121 -4.65 -9.87 -0.50
N GLY A 122 -5.70 -9.43 0.18
CA GLY A 122 -5.87 -9.57 1.63
C GLY A 122 -5.86 -11.03 2.08
N CYS A 123 -6.67 -11.88 1.46
CA CYS A 123 -6.75 -13.31 1.79
C CYS A 123 -5.42 -14.04 1.54
N ILE A 124 -4.81 -13.83 0.35
CA ILE A 124 -3.52 -14.45 0.01
C ILE A 124 -2.42 -13.91 0.93
N GLY A 125 -2.40 -12.61 1.20
CA GLY A 125 -1.50 -11.94 2.13
C GLY A 125 -1.53 -12.55 3.52
N THR A 126 -2.74 -12.69 4.09
CA THR A 126 -2.94 -13.32 5.40
C THR A 126 -2.49 -14.76 5.43
N TYR A 127 -2.78 -15.55 4.38
CA TYR A 127 -2.32 -16.93 4.29
C TYR A 127 -0.78 -17.01 4.30
N PHE A 128 -0.10 -16.24 3.45
CA PHE A 128 1.37 -16.24 3.43
C PHE A 128 1.97 -15.69 4.73
N GLN A 129 1.39 -14.63 5.29
CA GLN A 129 1.90 -14.02 6.52
C GLN A 129 1.82 -14.95 7.73
N ILE A 130 0.79 -15.80 7.81
CA ILE A 130 0.59 -16.72 8.93
C ILE A 130 1.40 -18.00 8.74
N PHE A 131 1.43 -18.56 7.53
CA PHE A 131 1.94 -19.91 7.29
C PHE A 131 3.31 -19.96 6.63
N HIS A 132 3.77 -18.91 5.95
CA HIS A 132 4.98 -18.93 5.12
C HIS A 132 6.06 -17.94 5.56
N VAL A 133 5.69 -16.90 6.33
CA VAL A 133 6.65 -15.94 6.89
C VAL A 133 7.10 -16.44 8.26
N PRO A 134 8.36 -16.88 8.44
CA PRO A 134 8.84 -17.30 9.75
C PRO A 134 8.97 -16.10 10.69
N ARG A 135 8.67 -16.31 11.97
CA ARG A 135 8.70 -15.24 12.98
C ARG A 135 10.11 -14.71 13.27
N TYR A 136 11.13 -15.54 13.02
CA TYR A 136 12.53 -15.28 13.37
C TYR A 136 13.46 -15.44 12.15
N ALA A 137 13.19 -14.70 11.08
CA ALA A 137 14.11 -14.62 9.94
C ALA A 137 15.35 -13.77 10.28
N SER A 138 16.51 -14.13 9.75
CA SER A 138 17.71 -13.30 9.83
C SER A 138 17.52 -11.99 9.06
N THR A 139 18.37 -11.00 9.31
CA THR A 139 18.26 -9.72 8.58
C THR A 139 18.55 -9.92 7.09
N THR A 140 19.53 -10.76 6.76
CA THR A 140 19.83 -11.16 5.39
C THR A 140 18.60 -11.78 4.70
N GLU A 141 17.94 -12.73 5.34
CA GLU A 141 16.71 -13.35 4.79
C GLU A 141 15.59 -12.33 4.59
N LYS A 142 15.46 -11.34 5.48
CA LYS A 142 14.46 -10.28 5.33
C LYS A 142 14.70 -9.38 4.13
N ILE A 143 15.95 -9.14 3.76
CA ILE A 143 16.32 -8.19 2.70
C ILE A 143 16.33 -8.87 1.33
N VAL A 144 17.03 -10.00 1.20
CA VAL A 144 17.25 -10.70 -0.10
C VAL A 144 16.48 -12.00 -0.23
N GLY A 145 15.97 -12.56 0.87
CA GLY A 145 15.24 -13.83 0.85
C GLY A 145 13.83 -13.71 0.25
N TYR A 146 13.12 -14.83 0.27
CA TYR A 146 11.70 -14.93 -0.11
C TYR A 146 11.39 -14.43 -1.53
N GLU A 147 12.23 -14.78 -2.52
CA GLU A 147 12.00 -14.47 -3.95
C GLU A 147 10.60 -14.87 -4.43
N HIS A 148 10.08 -15.99 -3.93
CA HIS A 148 8.72 -16.44 -4.24
C HIS A 148 7.62 -15.48 -3.76
N MET A 149 7.89 -14.53 -2.85
CA MET A 149 6.94 -13.48 -2.41
C MET A 149 6.99 -12.22 -3.30
N LYS A 150 7.79 -12.22 -4.38
CA LYS A 150 7.86 -11.14 -5.37
C LYS A 150 6.50 -10.84 -6.02
N PHE A 151 5.63 -11.86 -6.15
CA PHE A 151 4.33 -11.70 -6.83
C PHE A 151 3.42 -10.66 -6.15
N PHE A 152 3.55 -10.42 -4.84
CA PHE A 152 2.78 -9.38 -4.15
C PHE A 152 3.10 -7.97 -4.68
N ALA A 153 4.38 -7.66 -4.89
CA ALA A 153 4.81 -6.40 -5.46
C ALA A 153 4.38 -6.26 -6.93
N ILE A 154 4.49 -7.33 -7.71
CA ILE A 154 4.01 -7.41 -9.10
C ILE A 154 2.49 -7.15 -9.16
N ALA A 155 1.73 -7.84 -8.30
CA ALA A 155 0.28 -7.70 -8.26
C ALA A 155 -0.13 -6.29 -7.84
N GLN A 156 0.57 -5.71 -6.86
CA GLN A 156 0.31 -4.34 -6.42
C GLN A 156 0.63 -3.32 -7.51
N LEU A 157 1.77 -3.43 -8.21
CA LEU A 157 2.07 -2.55 -9.35
C LEU A 157 1.03 -2.68 -10.45
N GLY A 158 0.60 -3.89 -10.81
CA GLY A 158 -0.44 -4.13 -11.79
C GLY A 158 -1.78 -3.50 -11.38
N TYR A 159 -2.16 -3.63 -10.10
CA TYR A 159 -3.33 -2.97 -9.54
C TYR A 159 -3.21 -1.44 -9.61
N GLN A 160 -2.07 -0.86 -9.24
CA GLN A 160 -1.88 0.59 -9.29
C GLN A 160 -1.87 1.16 -10.71
N LEU A 161 -1.34 0.41 -11.69
CA LEU A 161 -1.38 0.80 -13.11
C LEU A 161 -2.81 0.87 -13.66
N TRP A 162 -3.74 0.10 -13.11
CA TRP A 162 -5.17 0.23 -13.43
C TRP A 162 -5.85 1.29 -12.56
N ALA A 163 -5.61 1.29 -11.25
CA ALA A 163 -6.33 2.14 -10.30
C ALA A 163 -6.04 3.63 -10.52
N LEU A 164 -4.78 4.00 -10.75
CA LEU A 164 -4.38 5.40 -10.89
C LEU A 164 -5.05 6.13 -12.07
N PRO A 165 -5.00 5.62 -13.33
CA PRO A 165 -5.68 6.29 -14.44
C PRO A 165 -7.20 6.30 -14.28
N ILE A 166 -7.81 5.21 -13.77
CA ILE A 166 -9.26 5.18 -13.52
C ILE A 166 -9.65 6.20 -12.44
N GLY A 167 -8.89 6.24 -11.36
CA GLY A 167 -9.02 7.17 -10.24
C GLY A 167 -8.95 8.63 -10.68
N ILE A 168 -7.99 8.98 -11.54
CA ILE A 168 -7.79 10.34 -12.05
C ILE A 168 -8.88 10.73 -13.05
N PHE A 169 -9.07 9.95 -14.11
CA PHE A 169 -9.85 10.38 -15.27
C PHE A 169 -11.36 10.15 -15.11
N PHE A 170 -11.78 9.09 -14.40
CA PHE A 170 -13.18 8.67 -14.33
C PHE A 170 -13.80 8.88 -12.96
N ILE A 171 -13.06 8.62 -11.89
CA ILE A 171 -13.58 8.68 -10.51
C ILE A 171 -13.34 10.05 -9.85
N ARG A 172 -12.28 10.75 -10.27
CA ARG A 172 -11.78 12.00 -9.69
C ARG A 172 -11.47 11.84 -8.21
N GLU A 173 -10.62 10.86 -7.90
CA GLU A 173 -10.20 10.58 -6.53
C GLU A 173 -9.52 11.79 -5.86
N PRO A 174 -9.65 11.92 -4.52
CA PRO A 174 -9.05 13.02 -3.80
C PRO A 174 -7.51 12.94 -3.85
N ARG A 175 -6.85 14.09 -3.72
CA ARG A 175 -5.40 14.23 -3.90
C ARG A 175 -4.60 13.31 -2.98
N GLU A 176 -5.08 13.08 -1.76
CA GLU A 176 -4.42 12.21 -0.78
C GLU A 176 -4.40 10.74 -1.24
N MET A 177 -5.44 10.30 -1.96
CA MET A 177 -5.47 8.96 -2.55
C MET A 177 -4.53 8.86 -3.74
N ILE A 178 -4.42 9.89 -4.58
CA ILE A 178 -3.45 9.91 -5.69
C ILE A 178 -2.01 9.81 -5.14
N VAL A 179 -1.68 10.58 -4.10
CA VAL A 179 -0.37 10.48 -3.43
C VAL A 179 -0.15 9.09 -2.85
N HIS A 180 -1.18 8.48 -2.26
CA HIS A 180 -1.12 7.10 -1.79
C HIS A 180 -0.79 6.12 -2.92
N HIS A 181 -1.51 6.16 -4.05
CA HIS A 181 -1.28 5.28 -5.20
C HIS A 181 0.16 5.40 -5.73
N VAL A 182 0.65 6.63 -5.92
CA VAL A 182 2.03 6.88 -6.36
C VAL A 182 3.05 6.35 -5.36
N ALA A 183 2.87 6.61 -4.06
CA ALA A 183 3.79 6.13 -3.04
C ALA A 183 3.79 4.59 -2.94
N VAL A 184 2.64 3.93 -3.08
CA VAL A 184 2.56 2.46 -3.17
C VAL A 184 3.32 1.94 -4.39
N MET A 185 3.20 2.58 -5.56
CA MET A 185 3.98 2.20 -6.74
C MET A 185 5.49 2.31 -6.51
N CYS A 186 5.95 3.41 -5.90
CA CYS A 186 7.36 3.59 -5.57
C CYS A 186 7.88 2.49 -4.63
N VAL A 187 7.10 2.10 -3.63
CA VAL A 187 7.47 1.01 -2.70
C VAL A 187 7.45 -0.35 -3.41
N ALA A 188 6.40 -0.66 -4.17
CA ALA A 188 6.28 -1.94 -4.86
C ALA A 188 7.33 -2.12 -5.97
N GLN A 189 7.79 -1.04 -6.62
CA GLN A 189 8.86 -1.11 -7.62
C GLN A 189 10.14 -1.76 -7.07
N PHE A 190 10.51 -1.44 -5.82
CA PHE A 190 11.70 -2.02 -5.21
C PHE A 190 11.57 -3.54 -5.05
N GLY A 191 10.41 -4.00 -4.56
CA GLY A 191 10.12 -5.42 -4.39
C GLY A 191 10.04 -6.21 -5.69
N ALA A 192 9.73 -5.56 -6.82
CA ALA A 192 9.53 -6.21 -8.11
C ALA A 192 10.80 -6.29 -8.98
N PHE A 193 11.74 -5.35 -8.81
CA PHE A 193 12.86 -5.15 -9.76
C PHE A 193 14.26 -5.22 -9.14
N TYR A 194 14.39 -5.41 -7.82
CA TYR A 194 15.68 -5.48 -7.14
C TYR A 194 15.83 -6.80 -6.38
N HIS A 195 17.07 -7.31 -6.27
CA HIS A 195 17.37 -8.47 -5.42
C HIS A 195 17.17 -8.15 -3.94
N CYS A 196 17.50 -6.93 -3.50
CA CYS A 196 17.20 -6.41 -2.17
C CYS A 196 15.76 -5.91 -2.02
N GLY A 197 14.80 -6.72 -2.45
CA GLY A 197 13.40 -6.32 -2.55
C GLY A 197 12.63 -6.25 -1.22
N PHE A 198 13.22 -6.62 -0.08
CA PHE A 198 12.54 -6.68 1.24
C PHE A 198 11.29 -7.57 1.24
N ARG A 199 11.36 -8.69 0.52
CA ARG A 199 10.18 -9.50 0.16
C ARG A 199 9.53 -10.21 1.35
N TYR A 200 10.28 -10.40 2.43
CA TYR A 200 9.75 -10.87 3.72
C TYR A 200 8.55 -10.04 4.20
N PHE A 201 8.54 -8.72 3.93
CA PHE A 201 7.48 -7.83 4.38
C PHE A 201 6.29 -7.74 3.41
N HIS A 202 6.42 -8.27 2.19
CA HIS A 202 5.40 -8.11 1.15
C HIS A 202 4.03 -8.70 1.51
N PRO A 203 3.91 -9.91 2.09
CA PRO A 203 2.60 -10.46 2.43
C PRO A 203 1.82 -9.56 3.38
N PHE A 204 2.52 -8.87 4.29
CA PHE A 204 1.91 -7.89 5.17
C PHE A 204 1.59 -6.58 4.43
N PHE A 205 2.59 -5.93 3.83
CA PHE A 205 2.43 -4.59 3.24
C PHE A 205 1.49 -4.52 2.04
N PHE A 206 1.51 -5.53 1.17
CA PHE A 206 0.71 -5.57 -0.06
C PHE A 206 -0.44 -6.58 0.01
N GLY A 207 -0.59 -7.25 1.14
CA GLY A 207 -1.63 -8.26 1.35
C GLY A 207 -2.47 -7.93 2.57
N VAL A 208 -2.00 -8.27 3.77
CA VAL A 208 -2.75 -8.10 5.03
C VAL A 208 -3.33 -6.69 5.19
N VAL A 209 -2.57 -5.66 4.82
CA VAL A 209 -3.00 -4.24 4.88
C VAL A 209 -4.22 -3.94 4.01
N GLU A 210 -4.47 -4.72 2.95
CA GLU A 210 -5.64 -4.56 2.08
C GLU A 210 -6.93 -5.12 2.68
N LEU A 211 -6.86 -5.93 3.75
CA LEU A 211 -8.07 -6.41 4.43
C LEU A 211 -8.93 -5.29 5.00
N SER A 212 -8.33 -4.18 5.47
CA SER A 212 -9.11 -3.03 5.94
C SER A 212 -9.78 -2.25 4.79
N SER A 213 -9.33 -2.45 3.55
CA SER A 213 -9.93 -1.85 2.35
C SER A 213 -11.26 -2.51 1.98
N VAL A 214 -11.50 -3.76 2.40
CA VAL A 214 -12.75 -4.50 2.16
C VAL A 214 -13.96 -3.82 2.83
N PRO A 215 -13.99 -3.62 4.16
CA PRO A 215 -15.12 -2.93 4.80
C PRO A 215 -15.21 -1.45 4.39
N LEU A 216 -14.09 -0.82 4.00
CA LEU A 216 -14.11 0.53 3.42
C LEU A 216 -14.88 0.58 2.09
N SER A 217 -14.63 -0.35 1.18
CA SER A 217 -15.35 -0.42 -0.10
C SER A 217 -16.85 -0.60 0.11
N ILE A 218 -17.24 -1.50 1.04
CA ILE A 218 -18.66 -1.68 1.40
C ILE A 218 -19.24 -0.39 1.98
N MET A 219 -18.54 0.27 2.91
CA MET A 219 -18.97 1.55 3.48
C MET A 219 -19.16 2.63 2.40
N ASN A 220 -18.26 2.68 1.42
CA ASN A 220 -18.35 3.66 0.33
C ASN A 220 -19.52 3.37 -0.60
N SER A 221 -19.89 2.10 -0.81
CA SER A 221 -21.11 1.75 -1.55
C SER A 221 -22.38 2.22 -0.84
N PHE A 222 -22.43 2.16 0.50
CA PHE A 222 -23.51 2.79 1.27
C PHE A 222 -23.52 4.31 1.09
N LYS A 223 -22.36 4.97 1.18
CA LYS A 223 -22.25 6.44 1.05
C LYS A 223 -22.64 6.96 -0.34
N ASN A 224 -22.54 6.13 -1.36
CA ASN A 224 -22.97 6.49 -2.71
C ASN A 224 -24.48 6.32 -2.93
N ASN A 225 -25.20 5.67 -2.01
CA ASN A 225 -26.61 5.37 -2.15
C ASN A 225 -27.37 5.62 -0.84
N ASP A 226 -27.92 6.82 -0.70
CA ASP A 226 -28.68 7.26 0.48
C ASP A 226 -29.86 6.33 0.82
N ASN A 227 -30.45 5.68 -0.20
CA ASN A 227 -31.53 4.73 0.03
C ASN A 227 -31.04 3.51 0.84
N LEU A 228 -29.85 2.98 0.54
CA LEU A 228 -29.27 1.85 1.30
C LEU A 228 -29.01 2.23 2.77
N ILE A 229 -28.61 3.47 3.04
CA ILE A 229 -28.41 3.96 4.41
C ILE A 229 -29.75 4.04 5.14
N ARG A 230 -30.80 4.51 4.47
CA ARG A 230 -32.16 4.62 5.04
C ARG A 230 -32.81 3.25 5.28
N THR A 231 -32.64 2.30 4.36
CA THR A 231 -33.25 0.96 4.47
C THR A 231 -32.47 0.05 5.42
N HIS A 232 -31.14 0.20 5.50
CA HIS A 232 -30.28 -0.67 6.32
C HIS A 232 -29.32 0.12 7.24
N PRO A 233 -29.85 1.01 8.12
CA PRO A 233 -29.01 1.88 8.96
C PRO A 233 -28.15 1.09 9.96
N LEU A 234 -28.64 -0.06 10.45
CA LEU A 234 -27.89 -0.94 11.34
C LEU A 234 -26.69 -1.59 10.64
N ILE A 235 -26.86 -2.02 9.39
CA ILE A 235 -25.77 -2.60 8.58
C ILE A 235 -24.72 -1.53 8.29
N TYR A 236 -25.14 -0.33 7.89
CA TYR A 236 -24.22 0.79 7.66
C TYR A 236 -23.39 1.12 8.92
N ARG A 237 -24.05 1.19 10.09
CA ARG A 237 -23.37 1.42 11.37
C ARG A 237 -22.38 0.31 11.69
N ALA A 238 -22.75 -0.96 11.47
CA ALA A 238 -21.87 -2.10 11.70
C ALA A 238 -20.65 -2.07 10.76
N VAL A 239 -20.85 -1.85 9.46
CA VAL A 239 -19.77 -1.76 8.47
C VAL A 239 -18.80 -0.61 8.81
N ARG A 240 -19.31 0.55 9.23
CA ARG A 240 -18.48 1.68 9.67
C ARG A 240 -17.61 1.32 10.88
N TRP A 241 -18.17 0.61 11.86
CA TRP A 241 -17.43 0.12 13.02
C TRP A 241 -16.38 -0.92 12.63
N VAL A 242 -16.74 -1.91 11.82
CA VAL A 242 -15.81 -2.95 11.32
C VAL A 242 -14.67 -2.31 10.54
N PHE A 243 -14.95 -1.34 9.66
CA PHE A 243 -13.92 -0.56 8.97
C PHE A 243 -12.99 0.15 9.95
N GLY A 244 -13.55 0.89 10.92
CA GLY A 244 -12.73 1.64 11.87
C GLY A 244 -11.81 0.75 12.70
N VAL A 245 -12.35 -0.36 13.22
CA VAL A 245 -11.58 -1.32 14.03
C VAL A 245 -10.51 -2.02 13.20
N THR A 246 -10.86 -2.54 12.02
CA THR A 246 -9.89 -3.23 11.15
C THR A 246 -8.80 -2.29 10.65
N PHE A 247 -9.13 -1.05 10.31
CA PHE A 247 -8.15 -0.03 9.93
C PHE A 247 -7.15 0.25 11.07
N LEU A 248 -7.64 0.51 12.29
CA LEU A 248 -6.77 0.82 13.43
C LEU A 248 -5.89 -0.37 13.81
N LEU A 249 -6.44 -1.59 13.84
CA LEU A 249 -5.68 -2.79 14.16
C LEU A 249 -4.59 -3.05 13.12
N VAL A 250 -4.96 -3.12 11.84
CA VAL A 250 -4.03 -3.54 10.78
C VAL A 250 -3.08 -2.41 10.39
N ARG A 251 -3.61 -1.21 10.13
CA ARG A 251 -2.85 -0.10 9.53
C ARG A 251 -2.20 0.84 10.53
N VAL A 252 -2.50 0.71 11.83
CA VAL A 252 -1.83 1.48 12.89
C VAL A 252 -1.08 0.51 13.82
N ILE A 253 -1.79 -0.37 14.51
CA ILE A 253 -1.19 -1.21 15.56
C ILE A 253 -0.19 -2.22 15.00
N PHE A 254 -0.55 -2.96 13.94
CA PHE A 254 0.36 -3.93 13.32
C PHE A 254 1.32 -3.31 12.31
N TRP A 255 0.88 -2.28 11.57
CA TRP A 255 1.74 -1.56 10.63
C TRP A 255 2.95 -0.93 11.30
N THR A 256 2.76 -0.20 12.39
CA THR A 256 3.82 0.59 13.03
C THR A 256 5.06 -0.23 13.38
N PRO A 257 4.98 -1.35 14.12
CA PRO A 257 6.16 -2.16 14.44
C PRO A 257 6.76 -2.83 13.20
N MET A 258 5.93 -3.27 12.25
CA MET A 258 6.41 -3.90 11.01
C MET A 258 7.19 -2.91 10.14
N TYR A 259 6.62 -1.72 9.95
CA TYR A 259 7.24 -0.63 9.21
C TYR A 259 8.49 -0.11 9.93
N TRP A 260 8.47 0.00 11.26
CA TRP A 260 9.66 0.38 12.02
C TRP A 260 10.81 -0.61 11.84
N ASN A 261 10.53 -1.93 11.89
CA ASN A 261 11.54 -2.95 11.65
C ASN A 261 12.14 -2.83 10.24
N PHE A 262 11.28 -2.73 9.24
CA PHE A 262 11.66 -2.52 7.84
C PHE A 262 12.50 -1.23 7.65
N PHE A 263 12.05 -0.11 8.23
CA PHE A 263 12.71 1.19 8.14
C PHE A 263 14.08 1.17 8.84
N ALA A 264 14.18 0.58 10.03
CA ALA A 264 15.43 0.48 10.77
C ALA A 264 16.50 -0.31 9.99
N ILE A 265 16.12 -1.45 9.40
CA ILE A 265 17.02 -2.24 8.53
C ILE A 265 17.47 -1.39 7.34
N GLY A 266 16.52 -0.70 6.68
CA GLY A 266 16.80 0.21 5.58
C GLY A 266 17.79 1.33 5.90
N MET A 267 17.64 1.95 7.08
CA MET A 267 18.51 3.03 7.52
C MET A 267 19.93 2.55 7.82
N VAL A 268 20.10 1.35 8.40
CA VAL A 268 21.43 0.75 8.61
C VAL A 268 22.07 0.42 7.27
N ILE A 269 21.31 -0.10 6.31
CA ILE A 269 21.81 -0.30 4.96
C ILE A 269 22.28 1.04 4.37
N LEU A 270 21.48 2.09 4.45
CA LEU A 270 21.85 3.42 3.95
C LEU A 270 23.10 4.01 4.61
N SER A 271 23.35 3.73 5.89
CA SER A 271 24.54 4.24 6.59
C SER A 271 25.81 3.46 6.27
N GLU A 272 25.71 2.14 6.12
CA GLU A 272 26.87 1.26 5.99
C GLU A 272 27.26 0.96 4.54
N SER A 273 26.31 1.02 3.61
CA SER A 273 26.54 0.62 2.23
C SER A 273 27.24 1.71 1.40
N LYS A 274 28.25 1.31 0.64
CA LYS A 274 28.94 2.18 -0.34
C LYS A 274 28.17 2.22 -1.66
N LEU A 275 26.92 2.68 -1.62
CA LEU A 275 26.08 2.79 -2.82
C LEU A 275 26.55 3.92 -3.71
N GLY A 276 26.48 3.70 -5.03
CA GLY A 276 26.56 4.79 -5.99
C GLY A 276 25.41 5.79 -5.80
N ILE A 277 25.65 7.06 -6.14
CA ILE A 277 24.72 8.17 -5.86
C ILE A 277 23.29 7.95 -6.40
N ILE A 278 23.16 7.38 -7.60
CA ILE A 278 21.85 7.09 -8.22
C ILE A 278 21.08 6.09 -7.36
N ARG A 279 21.74 5.03 -6.88
CA ARG A 279 21.12 3.99 -6.04
C ARG A 279 20.74 4.54 -4.68
N GLN A 280 21.60 5.36 -4.09
CA GLN A 280 21.30 6.03 -2.83
C GLN A 280 20.04 6.91 -2.96
N VAL A 281 19.90 7.65 -4.07
CA VAL A 281 18.70 8.45 -4.35
C VAL A 281 17.46 7.56 -4.50
N LEU A 282 17.54 6.48 -5.28
CA LEU A 282 16.41 5.56 -5.47
C LEU A 282 15.99 4.89 -4.15
N PHE A 283 16.94 4.40 -3.37
CA PHE A 283 16.72 3.75 -2.09
C PHE A 283 16.18 4.74 -1.05
N THR A 284 16.70 5.97 -1.01
CA THR A 284 16.15 7.04 -0.16
C THR A 284 14.71 7.38 -0.57
N GLY A 285 14.44 7.47 -1.87
CA GLY A 285 13.09 7.71 -2.40
C GLY A 285 12.10 6.61 -2.00
N PHE A 286 12.54 5.35 -1.98
CA PHE A 286 11.77 4.21 -1.52
C PHE A 286 11.36 4.33 -0.04
N PHE A 287 12.30 4.62 0.87
CA PHE A 287 11.97 4.83 2.28
C PHE A 287 11.15 6.10 2.52
N PHE A 288 11.39 7.15 1.74
CA PHE A 288 10.59 8.36 1.80
C PHE A 288 9.13 8.11 1.40
N ALA A 289 8.89 7.31 0.35
CA ALA A 289 7.54 6.88 -0.04
C ALA A 289 6.87 6.05 1.06
N GLY A 290 7.60 5.11 1.68
CA GLY A 290 7.11 4.36 2.84
C GLY A 290 6.74 5.27 4.03
N ALA A 291 7.51 6.33 4.28
CA ALA A 291 7.23 7.28 5.34
C ALA A 291 5.96 8.10 5.04
N ILE A 292 5.78 8.55 3.79
CA ILE A 292 4.55 9.20 3.33
C ILE A 292 3.34 8.29 3.57
N LEU A 293 3.43 7.02 3.20
CA LEU A 293 2.35 6.06 3.41
C LEU A 293 2.00 5.91 4.88
N THR A 294 3.01 5.85 5.76
CA THR A 294 2.82 5.78 7.21
C THR A 294 2.12 7.02 7.76
N MET A 295 2.54 8.22 7.33
CA MET A 295 1.91 9.47 7.75
C MET A 295 0.46 9.57 7.27
N LEU A 296 0.16 9.08 6.06
CA LEU A 296 -1.21 9.00 5.56
C LEU A 296 -2.07 8.03 6.41
N GLN A 297 -1.53 6.90 6.87
CA GLN A 297 -2.26 6.01 7.77
C GLN A 297 -2.64 6.73 9.08
N TYR A 298 -1.72 7.47 9.69
CA TYR A 298 -2.00 8.22 10.91
C TYR A 298 -2.99 9.37 10.69
N TYR A 299 -2.87 10.08 9.56
CA TYR A 299 -3.83 11.11 9.17
C TYR A 299 -5.26 10.54 9.05
N TRP A 300 -5.43 9.40 8.38
CA TRP A 300 -6.74 8.74 8.25
C TRP A 300 -7.21 8.13 9.57
N ALA A 301 -6.31 7.59 10.40
CA ALA A 301 -6.65 7.10 11.74
C ALA A 301 -7.26 8.22 12.59
N GLY A 302 -6.68 9.43 12.57
CA GLY A 302 -7.24 10.59 13.25
C GLY A 302 -8.66 10.93 12.78
N LYS A 303 -8.91 10.89 11.46
CA LYS A 303 -10.25 11.08 10.90
C LYS A 303 -11.23 9.99 11.31
N ILE A 304 -10.79 8.73 11.35
CA ILE A 304 -11.63 7.60 11.74
C ILE A 304 -12.00 7.70 13.22
N ILE A 305 -11.05 7.97 14.10
CA ILE A 305 -11.30 8.13 15.54
C ILE A 305 -12.26 9.29 15.78
N SER A 306 -12.00 10.45 15.18
CA SER A 306 -12.91 11.61 15.26
C SER A 306 -14.31 11.28 14.72
N GLY A 307 -14.38 10.52 13.62
CA GLY A 307 -15.63 10.04 13.06
C GLY A 307 -16.37 9.08 14.00
N LEU A 308 -15.69 8.16 14.67
CA LEU A 308 -16.32 7.22 15.60
C LEU A 308 -16.80 7.93 16.88
N ALA A 309 -16.01 8.87 17.41
CA ALA A 309 -16.34 9.62 18.63
C ALA A 309 -17.52 10.57 18.46
N ASN A 310 -17.59 11.30 17.34
CA ASN A 310 -18.61 12.32 17.11
C ASN A 310 -19.93 11.77 16.52
N GLY A 311 -20.04 10.45 16.32
CA GLY A 311 -21.20 9.83 15.70
C GLY A 311 -21.43 10.23 14.24
N PRO A 312 -22.54 9.78 13.60
CA PRO A 312 -22.96 10.32 12.32
C PRO A 312 -23.53 11.73 12.53
N LYS A 313 -22.92 12.75 11.91
CA LYS A 313 -23.59 14.04 11.74
C LYS A 313 -24.79 13.79 10.82
N MET A 314 -26.00 13.71 11.38
CA MET A 314 -27.20 13.76 10.56
C MET A 314 -27.20 15.15 9.91
N LYS A 315 -27.16 15.20 8.58
CA LYS A 315 -27.49 16.44 7.89
C LYS A 315 -28.94 16.71 8.22
N GLU A 316 -29.21 17.74 9.01
CA GLU A 316 -30.57 18.28 9.13
C GLU A 316 -31.04 18.58 7.70
N GLN A 317 -32.13 17.93 7.32
CA GLN A 317 -32.77 18.09 6.01
C GLN A 317 -33.69 19.31 6.05
#